data_AF-A0A3B7PRB4-F1
#
_entry.id   AF-A0A3B7PRB4-F1
#
_cell.length_a   1.000
_cell.length_b   1.000
_cell.length_c   1.000
_cell.angle_alpha   90.00
_cell.angle_beta   90.00
_cell.angle_gamma   90.00
#
_symmetry.space_group_name_H-M   'P 1'
#
loop_
_entity.id
_entity.type
_entity.pdbx_description
1 polymer ?
#
loop_
_entity_poly.entity_id
_entity_poly.type
_entity_poly.pdbx_seq_one_letter_code
_entity_poly.pdbx_strand_id
1 'polypeptide(L)'
;MLFDESLDNISASRFAGLNGFRTKPSKTVAKSLRIKQQKQQQAAQGPYELSMSFCIDEVNTVVDQYREEQQLEDAEMTPEHVAYSVYHGDLIICLKNLLIPLDQEWHLGVDSHYYNPETDEVMTVPVQFQMPKMHFNEFKFGSKLAVDRGHGLKTRWRGINDELNEILLADVPVGYNRVRSDAKLTCWTGFTDYNCLKEFNFVKKVMRKGGLEGIKKVNDIIAQHKDQQVA
;
A
#
# COMPACT_ATOMS: atom_id res chain seq x y z
N MET A 1 -11.25 10.85 5.42
CA MET A 1 -12.34 10.79 6.42
C MET A 1 -13.54 11.54 5.85
N LEU A 2 -14.55 10.81 5.36
CA LEU A 2 -15.95 11.19 5.12
C LEU A 2 -16.52 10.19 4.10
N PHE A 3 -17.09 9.09 4.59
CA PHE A 3 -18.17 8.42 3.90
C PHE A 3 -19.27 8.20 4.93
N ASP A 4 -20.28 9.05 4.79
CA ASP A 4 -21.55 9.04 5.48
C ASP A 4 -22.22 7.68 5.22
N GLU A 5 -22.27 6.82 6.25
CA GLU A 5 -23.20 5.70 6.33
C GLU A 5 -24.62 6.26 6.57
N SER A 6 -25.14 7.02 5.60
CA SER A 6 -26.54 7.47 5.58
C SER A 6 -27.43 6.35 5.11
N LEU A 7 -27.51 5.26 5.89
CA LEU A 7 -28.66 4.33 5.87
C LEU A 7 -28.89 3.59 7.20
N ASP A 8 -28.50 4.18 8.33
CA ASP A 8 -28.97 3.75 9.68
C ASP A 8 -29.36 4.92 10.60
N ASN A 9 -29.56 6.13 10.05
CA ASN A 9 -30.18 7.24 10.77
C ASN A 9 -31.68 7.33 10.42
N ILE A 10 -32.48 6.44 11.01
CA ILE A 10 -33.88 6.77 11.26
C ILE A 10 -33.84 7.99 12.19
N SER A 11 -34.18 9.16 11.64
CA SER A 11 -34.14 10.42 12.37
C SER A 11 -35.01 10.35 13.61
N ALA A 12 -34.39 10.25 14.79
CA ALA A 12 -35.02 10.53 16.07
C ALA A 12 -35.20 12.05 16.32
N SER A 13 -35.10 12.89 15.27
CA SER A 13 -35.17 14.35 15.35
C SER A 13 -36.41 14.96 14.69
N ARG A 14 -37.39 14.17 14.24
CA ARG A 14 -38.72 14.70 13.87
C ARG A 14 -39.69 14.96 15.04
N PHE A 15 -39.17 14.96 16.27
CA PHE A 15 -39.89 15.40 17.47
C PHE A 15 -39.08 16.42 18.27
N ALA A 16 -38.55 17.45 17.61
CA ALA A 16 -38.09 18.65 18.29
C ALA A 16 -39.29 19.56 18.59
N GLY A 17 -40.07 19.14 19.57
CA GLY A 17 -41.28 19.85 20.00
C GLY A 17 -41.93 19.12 21.15
N LEU A 18 -41.17 18.84 22.22
CA LEU A 18 -41.63 18.62 23.60
C LEU A 18 -40.38 18.40 24.48
N ASN A 19 -40.20 19.29 25.44
CA ASN A 19 -39.11 19.26 26.40
C ASN A 19 -39.12 17.97 27.23
N GLY A 20 -37.94 17.34 27.35
CA GLY A 20 -37.58 16.58 28.54
C GLY A 20 -37.58 15.06 28.42
N PHE A 21 -36.67 14.46 27.64
CA PHE A 21 -36.10 13.14 27.93
C PHE A 21 -34.78 12.97 27.17
N ARG A 22 -33.65 13.39 27.78
CA ARG A 22 -32.31 13.01 27.31
C ARG A 22 -32.02 11.60 27.84
N THR A 23 -32.56 10.58 27.18
CA THR A 23 -32.34 9.17 27.59
C THR A 23 -30.90 8.79 27.32
N LYS A 24 -30.10 8.68 28.38
CA LYS A 24 -28.80 8.01 28.31
C LYS A 24 -29.04 6.57 27.80
N PRO A 25 -28.20 6.03 26.90
CA PRO A 25 -28.37 4.68 26.40
C PRO A 25 -28.38 3.70 27.59
N SER A 26 -29.35 2.78 27.58
CA SER A 26 -29.47 1.72 28.59
C SER A 26 -28.14 0.98 28.76
N LYS A 27 -27.79 0.56 29.99
CA LYS A 27 -26.56 -0.19 30.30
C LYS A 27 -26.38 -1.41 29.39
N THR A 28 -27.47 -2.03 28.94
CA THR A 28 -27.47 -3.17 28.00
C THR A 28 -27.02 -2.78 26.60
N VAL A 29 -27.46 -1.62 26.10
CA VAL A 29 -27.07 -1.08 24.78
C VAL A 29 -25.60 -0.64 24.79
N ALA A 30 -25.16 0.00 25.88
CA ALA A 30 -23.75 0.36 26.04
C ALA A 30 -22.83 -0.89 26.07
N LYS A 31 -23.27 -1.98 26.71
CA LYS A 31 -22.53 -3.24 26.74
C LYS A 31 -22.46 -3.90 25.37
N SER A 32 -23.56 -3.94 24.61
CA SER A 32 -23.58 -4.55 23.27
C SER A 32 -22.70 -3.77 22.27
N LEU A 33 -22.72 -2.42 22.32
CA LEU A 33 -21.86 -1.58 21.51
C LEU A 33 -20.37 -1.82 21.79
N ARG A 34 -19.99 -1.94 23.07
CA ARG A 34 -18.60 -2.26 23.45
C ARG A 34 -18.15 -3.62 22.94
N ILE A 35 -19.02 -4.64 23.04
CA ILE A 35 -18.72 -5.98 22.51
C ILE A 35 -18.54 -5.94 20.98
N LYS A 36 -19.40 -5.19 20.28
CA LYS A 36 -19.29 -5.00 18.82
C LYS A 36 -17.96 -4.32 18.45
N GLN A 37 -17.62 -3.21 19.12
CA GLN A 37 -16.35 -2.50 18.92
C GLN A 37 -15.14 -3.38 19.20
N GLN A 38 -15.18 -4.18 20.26
CA GLN A 38 -14.10 -5.11 20.59
C GLN A 38 -13.90 -6.18 19.50
N LYS A 39 -14.99 -6.78 19.01
CA LYS A 39 -14.93 -7.74 17.89
C LYS A 39 -14.40 -7.11 16.61
N GLN A 40 -14.80 -5.87 16.33
CA GLN A 40 -14.34 -5.10 15.18
C GLN A 40 -12.84 -4.82 15.28
N GLN A 41 -12.34 -4.37 16.43
CA GLN A 41 -10.92 -4.13 16.62
C GLN A 41 -10.13 -5.44 16.56
N GLN A 42 -10.65 -6.53 17.12
CA GLN A 42 -10.02 -7.85 17.04
C GLN A 42 -9.90 -8.33 15.59
N ALA A 43 -10.89 -8.07 14.74
CA ALA A 43 -10.80 -8.40 13.32
C ALA A 43 -9.68 -7.62 12.61
N ALA A 44 -9.45 -6.36 12.99
CA ALA A 44 -8.40 -5.53 12.38
C ALA A 44 -6.96 -5.98 12.73
N GLN A 45 -6.76 -6.70 13.84
CA GLN A 45 -5.41 -7.00 14.37
C GLN A 45 -4.56 -7.93 13.49
N GLY A 46 -5.15 -8.73 12.60
CA GLY A 46 -4.41 -9.67 11.74
C GLY A 46 -3.87 -10.91 12.49
N PRO A 47 -2.74 -11.50 12.04
CA PRO A 47 -1.91 -11.05 10.92
C PRO A 47 -2.54 -11.37 9.57
N TYR A 48 -2.47 -10.41 8.66
CA TYR A 48 -2.76 -10.55 7.24
C TYR A 48 -1.44 -10.61 6.48
N GLU A 49 -1.30 -11.59 5.59
CA GLU A 49 -0.24 -11.57 4.58
C GLU A 49 -0.66 -10.60 3.47
N LEU A 50 0.06 -9.48 3.37
CA LEU A 50 -0.16 -8.48 2.33
C LEU A 50 1.04 -8.51 1.40
N SER A 51 0.78 -8.68 0.10
CA SER A 51 1.82 -8.62 -0.92
C SER A 51 1.42 -7.75 -2.10
N MET A 52 2.45 -7.26 -2.80
CA MET A 52 2.31 -6.67 -4.12
C MET A 52 3.42 -7.16 -5.04
N SER A 53 3.09 -7.36 -6.31
CA SER A 53 4.02 -7.68 -7.39
C SER A 53 4.03 -6.55 -8.42
N PHE A 54 5.19 -6.29 -9.00
CA PHE A 54 5.39 -5.21 -9.98
C PHE A 54 6.63 -5.46 -10.82
N CYS A 55 6.63 -4.95 -12.04
CA CYS A 55 7.84 -4.87 -12.86
C CYS A 55 8.51 -3.51 -12.62
N ILE A 56 9.77 -3.51 -12.19
CA ILE A 56 10.50 -2.28 -11.84
C ILE A 56 10.60 -1.34 -13.05
N ASP A 57 10.90 -1.89 -14.22
CA ASP A 57 11.06 -1.09 -15.45
C ASP A 57 9.72 -0.50 -15.94
N GLU A 58 8.61 -1.25 -15.81
CA GLU A 58 7.26 -0.77 -16.13
C GLU A 58 6.80 0.33 -15.16
N VAL A 59 7.05 0.15 -13.85
CA VAL A 59 6.74 1.17 -12.84
C VAL A 59 7.42 2.49 -13.17
N ASN A 60 8.73 2.47 -13.43
CA ASN A 60 9.49 3.68 -13.75
C ASN A 60 8.89 4.34 -15.01
N THR A 61 8.65 3.54 -16.06
CA THR A 61 8.12 4.07 -17.32
C THR A 61 6.74 4.72 -17.14
N VAL A 62 5.78 4.01 -16.55
CA VAL A 62 4.38 4.49 -16.46
C VAL A 62 4.24 5.62 -15.44
N VAL A 63 4.89 5.51 -14.29
CA VAL A 63 4.78 6.52 -13.24
C VAL A 63 5.51 7.80 -13.64
N ASP A 64 6.72 7.70 -14.19
CA ASP A 64 7.46 8.89 -14.61
C ASP A 64 6.78 9.58 -15.80
N GLN A 65 6.30 8.82 -16.79
CA GLN A 65 5.52 9.37 -17.90
C GLN A 65 4.28 10.12 -17.39
N TYR A 66 3.51 9.52 -16.48
CA TYR A 66 2.32 10.18 -15.93
C TYR A 66 2.68 11.47 -15.17
N ARG A 67 3.77 11.45 -14.40
CA ARG A 67 4.22 12.63 -13.66
C ARG A 67 4.66 13.76 -14.58
N GLU A 68 5.37 13.44 -15.66
CA GLU A 68 5.80 14.41 -16.67
C GLU A 68 4.58 15.03 -17.37
N GLU A 69 3.65 14.21 -17.82
CA GLU A 69 2.42 14.66 -18.49
C GLU A 69 1.55 15.55 -17.60
N GLN A 70 1.48 15.26 -16.30
CA GLN A 70 0.66 15.98 -15.33
C GLN A 70 1.44 17.05 -14.54
N GLN A 71 2.73 17.26 -14.83
CA GLN A 71 3.61 18.21 -14.14
C GLN A 71 3.61 18.03 -12.62
N LEU A 72 3.60 16.78 -12.15
CA LEU A 72 3.59 16.47 -10.72
C LEU A 72 4.99 16.59 -10.11
N GLU A 73 5.14 17.56 -9.19
CA GLU A 73 6.41 17.76 -8.46
C GLU A 73 6.79 16.55 -7.59
N ASP A 74 5.81 15.85 -7.02
CA ASP A 74 6.00 14.72 -6.11
C ASP A 74 5.41 13.42 -6.69
N ALA A 75 6.20 12.35 -6.70
CA ALA A 75 5.77 11.02 -7.12
C ALA A 75 4.69 10.44 -6.21
N GLU A 76 4.65 10.85 -4.94
CA GLU A 76 3.63 10.39 -4.01
C GLU A 76 2.23 10.95 -4.33
N MET A 77 2.15 12.02 -5.13
CA MET A 77 0.89 12.56 -5.68
C MET A 77 0.33 11.73 -6.86
N THR A 78 1.01 10.67 -7.28
CA THR A 78 0.49 9.75 -8.30
C THR A 78 -0.84 9.14 -7.85
N PRO A 79 -1.94 9.33 -8.60
CA PRO A 79 -3.26 8.82 -8.23
C PRO A 79 -3.31 7.30 -8.11
N GLU A 80 -4.23 6.80 -7.28
CA GLU A 80 -4.38 5.38 -6.98
C GLU A 80 -4.61 4.53 -8.24
N HIS A 81 -5.41 5.01 -9.20
CA HIS A 81 -5.67 4.26 -10.44
C HIS A 81 -4.41 4.07 -11.30
N VAL A 82 -3.45 5.00 -11.25
CA VAL A 82 -2.15 4.88 -11.93
C VAL A 82 -1.26 3.91 -11.16
N ALA A 83 -1.15 4.07 -9.84
CA ALA A 83 -0.37 3.18 -9.01
C ALA A 83 -0.85 1.71 -9.14
N TYR A 84 -2.16 1.46 -9.09
CA TYR A 84 -2.74 0.12 -9.21
C TYR A 84 -2.63 -0.47 -10.63
N SER A 85 -2.26 0.33 -11.64
CA SER A 85 -2.01 -0.16 -13.00
C SER A 85 -0.68 -0.89 -13.14
N VAL A 86 0.31 -0.57 -12.28
CA VAL A 86 1.67 -1.14 -12.32
C VAL A 86 2.04 -1.94 -11.08
N TYR A 87 1.37 -1.69 -9.96
CA TYR A 87 1.50 -2.49 -8.74
C TYR A 87 0.26 -3.34 -8.57
N HIS A 88 0.45 -4.64 -8.36
CA HIS A 88 -0.64 -5.61 -8.28
C HIS A 88 -0.63 -6.34 -6.94
N GLY A 89 -1.76 -6.32 -6.24
CA GLY A 89 -1.93 -7.04 -4.98
C GLY A 89 -2.60 -6.19 -3.91
N ASP A 90 -2.70 -6.75 -2.71
CA ASP A 90 -3.38 -6.10 -1.59
C ASP A 90 -2.50 -5.06 -0.89
N LEU A 91 -1.17 -5.24 -0.92
CA LEU A 91 -0.25 -4.36 -0.19
C LEU A 91 -0.23 -2.93 -0.77
N ILE A 92 -0.33 -2.77 -2.10
CA ILE A 92 -0.37 -1.42 -2.70
C ILE A 92 -1.59 -0.62 -2.25
N ILE A 93 -2.74 -1.27 -2.07
CA ILE A 93 -3.96 -0.62 -1.55
C ILE A 93 -3.67 -0.10 -0.13
N CYS A 94 -3.08 -0.95 0.71
CA CYS A 94 -2.77 -0.58 2.09
C CYS A 94 -1.73 0.54 2.19
N LEU A 95 -0.70 0.52 1.34
CA LEU A 95 0.35 1.54 1.33
C LEU A 95 -0.17 2.89 0.82
N LYS A 96 -0.91 2.93 -0.30
CA LYS A 96 -1.40 4.21 -0.84
C LYS A 96 -2.46 4.88 0.02
N ASN A 97 -3.23 4.11 0.78
CA ASN A 97 -4.28 4.66 1.66
C ASN A 97 -3.88 4.68 3.15
N LEU A 98 -2.62 4.36 3.48
CA LEU A 98 -2.09 4.34 4.86
C LEU A 98 -2.94 3.48 5.83
N LEU A 99 -3.37 2.30 5.38
CA LEU A 99 -4.33 1.44 6.11
C LEU A 99 -3.67 0.53 7.16
N ILE A 100 -2.35 0.42 7.11
CA ILE A 100 -1.53 -0.40 7.99
C ILE A 100 -0.42 0.46 8.61
N PRO A 101 0.17 0.07 9.76
CA PRO A 101 1.40 0.69 10.24
C PRO A 101 2.51 0.57 9.18
N LEU A 102 3.34 1.61 9.02
CA LEU A 102 4.40 1.60 8.01
C LEU A 102 5.72 1.00 8.51
N ASP A 103 5.87 0.78 9.83
CA ASP A 103 6.96 0.01 10.40
C ASP A 103 6.67 -1.48 10.32
N GLN A 104 7.27 -2.18 9.35
CA GLN A 104 7.06 -3.60 9.10
C GLN A 104 8.38 -4.34 8.87
N GLU A 105 8.33 -5.66 9.05
CA GLU A 105 9.34 -6.56 8.49
C GLU A 105 9.03 -6.75 7.00
N TRP A 106 9.96 -6.32 6.14
CA TRP A 106 9.77 -6.31 4.70
C TRP A 106 10.49 -7.48 4.04
N HIS A 107 9.77 -8.21 3.21
CA HIS A 107 10.30 -9.33 2.45
C HIS A 107 10.19 -9.01 0.96
N LEU A 108 11.32 -8.82 0.28
CA LEU A 108 11.36 -8.55 -1.15
C LEU A 108 12.08 -9.68 -1.88
N GLY A 109 11.43 -10.22 -2.91
CA GLY A 109 12.11 -10.99 -3.95
C GLY A 109 12.15 -10.18 -5.25
N VAL A 110 13.25 -10.27 -5.98
CA VAL A 110 13.41 -9.67 -7.30
C VAL A 110 14.06 -10.69 -8.23
N ASP A 111 13.41 -10.97 -9.34
CA ASP A 111 13.97 -11.75 -10.44
C ASP A 111 14.36 -10.78 -11.56
N SER A 112 15.66 -10.66 -11.84
CA SER A 112 16.17 -9.79 -12.91
C SER A 112 16.58 -10.61 -14.11
N HIS A 113 15.95 -10.37 -15.24
CA HIS A 113 16.13 -11.08 -16.50
C HIS A 113 17.08 -10.32 -17.43
N TYR A 114 18.05 -11.03 -17.99
CA TYR A 114 19.06 -10.48 -18.87
C TYR A 114 19.17 -11.28 -20.17
N TYR A 115 19.59 -10.60 -21.22
CA TYR A 115 19.84 -11.17 -22.54
C TYR A 115 21.22 -10.75 -23.04
N ASN A 116 21.98 -11.70 -23.58
CA ASN A 116 23.24 -11.44 -24.26
C ASN A 116 23.02 -11.49 -25.78
N PRO A 117 23.12 -10.34 -26.50
CA PRO A 117 22.88 -10.30 -27.94
C PRO A 117 24.00 -10.93 -28.78
N GLU A 118 25.20 -11.13 -28.22
CA GLU A 118 26.32 -11.76 -28.93
C GLU A 118 26.22 -13.29 -28.93
N THR A 119 25.75 -13.86 -27.81
CA THR A 119 25.64 -15.33 -27.63
C THR A 119 24.21 -15.85 -27.78
N ASP A 120 23.21 -14.98 -27.86
CA ASP A 120 21.78 -15.30 -27.85
C ASP A 120 21.33 -16.05 -26.57
N GLU A 121 22.03 -15.80 -25.46
CA GLU A 121 21.76 -16.44 -24.17
C GLU A 121 20.86 -15.59 -23.28
N VAL A 122 20.05 -16.26 -22.45
CA VAL A 122 19.21 -15.63 -21.42
C VAL A 122 19.64 -16.10 -20.04
N MET A 123 19.62 -15.18 -19.07
CA MET A 123 19.86 -15.50 -17.67
C MET A 123 18.86 -14.78 -16.76
N THR A 124 18.63 -15.34 -15.59
CA THR A 124 17.83 -14.72 -14.53
C THR A 124 18.62 -14.75 -13.23
N VAL A 125 18.75 -13.60 -12.58
CA VAL A 125 19.41 -13.45 -11.28
C VAL A 125 18.34 -13.19 -10.22
N PRO A 126 18.05 -14.17 -9.35
CA PRO A 126 17.11 -14.00 -8.24
C PRO A 126 17.82 -13.38 -7.03
N VAL A 127 17.25 -12.32 -6.47
CA VAL A 127 17.74 -11.64 -5.27
C VAL A 127 16.63 -11.58 -4.24
N GLN A 128 16.94 -11.86 -2.97
CA GLN A 128 15.97 -11.78 -1.88
C GLN A 128 16.50 -10.96 -0.71
N PHE A 129 15.62 -10.13 -0.14
CA PHE A 129 15.86 -9.33 1.05
C PHE A 129 14.84 -9.69 2.12
N GLN A 130 15.32 -9.93 3.32
CA GLN A 130 14.50 -10.09 4.53
C GLN A 130 14.96 -9.03 5.52
N MET A 131 14.14 -8.01 5.70
CA MET A 131 14.52 -6.81 6.44
C MET A 131 13.95 -6.83 7.84
N PRO A 132 14.72 -6.38 8.86
CA PRO A 132 14.17 -6.17 10.17
C PRO A 132 13.07 -5.11 10.13
N LYS A 133 12.28 -5.02 11.20
CA LYS A 133 11.21 -4.02 11.31
C LYS A 133 11.75 -2.60 11.05
N MET A 134 11.25 -1.96 10.00
CA MET A 134 11.60 -0.58 9.64
C MET A 134 10.47 0.11 8.87
N HIS A 135 10.50 1.43 8.87
CA HIS A 135 9.53 2.24 8.14
C HIS A 135 9.66 2.01 6.62
N PHE A 136 8.55 1.98 5.88
CA PHE A 136 8.56 1.73 4.42
C PHE A 136 9.50 2.66 3.63
N ASN A 137 9.54 3.96 3.98
CA ASN A 137 10.45 4.91 3.33
C ASN A 137 11.93 4.62 3.64
N GLU A 138 12.23 4.13 4.84
CA GLU A 138 13.58 3.71 5.18
C GLU A 138 13.99 2.46 4.38
N PHE A 139 13.06 1.53 4.19
CA PHE A 139 13.25 0.39 3.30
C PHE A 139 13.53 0.82 1.85
N LYS A 140 12.74 1.76 1.30
CA LYS A 140 12.93 2.26 -0.08
C LYS A 140 14.24 3.04 -0.26
N PHE A 141 14.49 4.03 0.59
CA PHE A 141 15.49 5.07 0.34
C PHE A 141 16.73 4.98 1.22
N GLY A 142 16.79 4.00 2.13
CA GLY A 142 17.90 3.83 3.04
C GLY A 142 17.57 4.23 4.47
N SER A 143 18.31 3.67 5.40
CA SER A 143 18.15 3.87 6.83
C SER A 143 19.49 4.03 7.52
N LYS A 144 19.47 4.71 8.66
CA LYS A 144 20.60 4.67 9.60
C LYS A 144 20.67 3.33 10.34
N LEU A 145 19.63 2.50 10.26
CA LEU A 145 19.62 1.15 10.80
C LEU A 145 20.72 0.31 10.18
N ALA A 146 21.45 -0.38 11.04
CA ALA A 146 22.48 -1.32 10.64
C ALA A 146 21.83 -2.69 10.39
N VAL A 147 21.97 -3.19 9.16
CA VAL A 147 21.44 -4.48 8.73
C VAL A 147 22.58 -5.48 8.75
N ASP A 148 22.30 -6.66 9.30
CA ASP A 148 23.25 -7.77 9.34
C ASP A 148 23.43 -8.36 7.94
N ARG A 149 24.68 -8.43 7.48
CA ARG A 149 25.07 -8.95 6.17
C ARG A 149 25.61 -10.37 6.24
N GLY A 150 25.47 -11.03 7.39
CA GLY A 150 26.13 -12.30 7.67
C GLY A 150 27.55 -12.10 8.18
N HIS A 151 28.13 -13.16 8.76
CA HIS A 151 29.47 -13.16 9.35
C HIS A 151 29.72 -12.06 10.40
N GLY A 152 28.66 -11.50 10.99
CA GLY A 152 28.73 -10.43 11.98
C GLY A 152 29.01 -9.03 11.40
N LEU A 153 29.05 -8.87 10.07
CA LEU A 153 29.23 -7.57 9.44
C LEU A 153 27.89 -6.84 9.39
N LYS A 154 27.78 -5.71 10.08
CA LYS A 154 26.59 -4.85 10.02
C LYS A 154 26.90 -3.56 9.28
N THR A 155 26.17 -3.28 8.23
CA THR A 155 26.31 -2.04 7.44
C THR A 155 24.99 -1.29 7.41
N ARG A 156 25.06 0.03 7.16
CA ARG A 156 23.84 0.82 6.97
C ARG A 156 23.07 0.32 5.76
N TRP A 157 21.74 0.34 5.86
CA TRP A 157 20.88 0.09 4.71
C TRP A 157 20.91 1.29 3.78
N ARG A 158 21.34 1.11 2.52
CA ARG A 158 21.43 2.22 1.56
C ARG A 158 20.13 2.50 0.80
N GLY A 159 19.16 1.60 0.91
CA GLY A 159 17.93 1.66 0.14
C GLY A 159 17.92 0.58 -0.92
N ILE A 160 16.73 0.14 -1.30
CA ILE A 160 16.61 -1.09 -2.09
C ILE A 160 17.29 -1.01 -3.45
N ASN A 161 17.25 0.16 -4.11
CA ASN A 161 17.84 0.32 -5.43
C ASN A 161 19.36 0.18 -5.41
N ASP A 162 20.04 0.84 -4.46
CA ASP A 162 21.49 0.77 -4.34
C ASP A 162 21.96 -0.66 -4.01
N GLU A 163 21.24 -1.33 -3.12
CA GLU A 163 21.56 -2.68 -2.66
C GLU A 163 21.34 -3.72 -3.76
N LEU A 164 20.25 -3.61 -4.51
CA LEU A 164 19.98 -4.46 -5.65
C LEU A 164 21.00 -4.23 -6.77
N ASN A 165 21.31 -2.97 -7.09
CA ASN A 165 22.28 -2.64 -8.15
C ASN A 165 23.68 -3.18 -7.84
N GLU A 166 24.14 -3.09 -6.58
CA GLU A 166 25.46 -3.62 -6.20
C GLU A 166 25.53 -5.15 -6.38
N ILE A 167 24.49 -5.88 -5.97
CA ILE A 167 24.43 -7.34 -6.15
C ILE A 167 24.43 -7.70 -7.64
N LEU A 168 23.59 -7.03 -8.43
CA LEU A 168 23.47 -7.33 -9.86
C LEU A 168 24.76 -6.97 -10.63
N LEU A 169 25.46 -5.91 -10.25
CA LEU A 169 26.76 -5.56 -10.86
C LEU A 169 27.86 -6.60 -10.57
N ALA A 170 27.77 -7.30 -9.44
CA ALA A 170 28.72 -8.35 -9.09
C ALA A 170 28.41 -9.69 -9.78
N ASP A 171 27.13 -10.01 -9.93
CA ASP A 171 26.68 -11.34 -10.37
C ASP A 171 26.44 -11.45 -11.88
N VAL A 172 26.27 -10.33 -12.59
CA VAL A 172 25.96 -10.33 -14.03
C VAL A 172 27.24 -10.21 -14.87
N PRO A 173 27.56 -11.19 -15.74
CA PRO A 173 28.71 -11.11 -16.61
C PRO A 173 28.62 -9.97 -17.64
N VAL A 174 29.78 -9.48 -18.08
CA VAL A 174 29.86 -8.51 -19.17
C VAL A 174 29.19 -9.06 -20.44
N GLY A 175 28.45 -8.21 -21.15
CA GLY A 175 27.73 -8.55 -22.38
C GLY A 175 26.25 -8.85 -22.19
N TYR A 176 25.79 -9.03 -20.94
CA TYR A 176 24.37 -9.19 -20.62
C TYR A 176 23.69 -7.84 -20.41
N ASN A 177 22.57 -7.62 -21.11
CA ASN A 177 21.73 -6.43 -20.96
C ASN A 177 20.47 -6.77 -20.17
N ARG A 178 20.11 -5.94 -19.20
CA ARG A 178 18.87 -6.12 -18.43
C ARG A 178 17.67 -5.88 -19.34
N VAL A 179 16.75 -6.83 -19.36
CA VAL A 179 15.51 -6.75 -20.14
C VAL A 179 14.34 -6.37 -19.25
N ARG A 180 14.27 -6.95 -18.05
CA ARG A 180 13.12 -6.83 -17.15
C ARG A 180 13.50 -7.24 -15.73
N SER A 181 12.98 -6.55 -14.73
CA SER A 181 13.03 -7.00 -13.33
C SER A 181 11.64 -7.08 -12.71
N ASP A 182 11.22 -8.29 -12.35
CA ASP A 182 9.95 -8.55 -11.66
C ASP A 182 10.20 -8.68 -10.15
N ALA A 183 9.40 -7.97 -9.36
CA ALA A 183 9.56 -7.90 -7.92
C ALA A 183 8.27 -8.32 -7.19
N LYS A 184 8.43 -8.89 -6.00
CA LYS A 184 7.34 -9.15 -5.05
C LYS A 184 7.74 -8.69 -3.66
N LEU A 185 7.00 -7.72 -3.13
CA LEU A 185 7.12 -7.25 -1.76
C LEU A 185 5.99 -7.84 -0.90
N THR A 186 6.35 -8.37 0.28
CA THR A 186 5.41 -8.98 1.24
C THR A 186 5.68 -8.48 2.66
N CYS A 187 4.62 -8.34 3.45
CA CYS A 187 4.69 -8.18 4.91
C CYS A 187 3.51 -8.87 5.61
N TRP A 188 3.65 -9.16 6.91
CA TRP A 188 2.58 -9.70 7.75
C TRP A 188 2.18 -8.66 8.80
N THR A 189 0.94 -8.19 8.75
CA THR A 189 0.52 -7.05 9.58
C THR A 189 -0.97 -7.06 9.92
N GLY A 190 -1.35 -6.21 10.87
CA GLY A 190 -2.74 -5.82 11.13
C GLY A 190 -3.06 -4.47 10.49
N PHE A 191 -4.35 -4.18 10.33
CA PHE A 191 -4.83 -2.84 10.00
C PHE A 191 -4.71 -1.94 11.23
N THR A 192 -4.46 -0.65 11.01
CA THR A 192 -4.34 0.36 12.08
C THR A 192 -5.58 0.35 12.99
N ASP A 193 -6.76 0.29 12.38
CA ASP A 193 -8.03 0.09 13.07
C ASP A 193 -9.07 -0.61 12.18
N TYR A 194 -10.27 -0.82 12.72
CA TYR A 194 -11.35 -1.43 11.95
C TYR A 194 -11.86 -0.58 10.78
N ASN A 195 -11.74 0.75 10.83
CA ASN A 195 -12.12 1.60 9.71
C ASN A 195 -11.16 1.39 8.53
N CYS A 196 -9.86 1.25 8.79
CA CYS A 196 -8.87 0.89 7.77
C CYS A 196 -9.19 -0.47 7.13
N LEU A 197 -9.60 -1.47 7.92
CA LEU A 197 -10.06 -2.76 7.38
C LEU A 197 -11.34 -2.61 6.53
N LYS A 198 -12.30 -1.75 6.94
CA LYS A 198 -13.50 -1.47 6.13
C LYS A 198 -13.12 -0.81 4.80
N GLU A 199 -12.22 0.17 4.83
CA GLU A 199 -11.75 0.89 3.66
C GLU A 199 -11.03 -0.05 2.67
N PHE A 200 -10.12 -0.89 3.16
CA PHE A 200 -9.49 -1.93 2.36
C PHE A 200 -10.50 -2.84 1.65
N ASN A 201 -11.48 -3.35 2.40
CA ASN A 201 -12.52 -4.21 1.83
C ASN A 201 -13.41 -3.47 0.82
N PHE A 202 -13.66 -2.18 1.03
CA PHE A 202 -14.37 -1.34 0.08
C PHE A 202 -13.57 -1.20 -1.22
N VAL A 203 -12.29 -0.83 -1.17
CA VAL A 203 -11.43 -0.68 -2.34
C VAL A 203 -11.34 -2.01 -3.11
N LYS A 204 -11.14 -3.14 -2.42
CA LYS A 204 -11.16 -4.47 -3.05
C LYS A 204 -12.48 -4.78 -3.76
N LYS A 205 -13.61 -4.40 -3.15
CA LYS A 205 -14.94 -4.58 -3.76
C LYS A 205 -15.11 -3.71 -5.00
N VAL A 206 -14.59 -2.48 -5.00
CA VAL A 206 -14.60 -1.58 -6.16
C VAL A 206 -13.74 -2.16 -7.28
N MET A 207 -12.48 -2.54 -7.00
CA MET A 207 -11.57 -3.15 -7.98
C MET A 207 -12.16 -4.42 -8.61
N ARG A 208 -12.76 -5.30 -7.81
CA ARG A 208 -13.38 -6.54 -8.33
C ARG A 208 -14.57 -6.29 -9.26
N LYS A 209 -15.33 -5.21 -9.04
CA LYS A 209 -16.55 -4.91 -9.81
C LYS A 209 -16.30 -4.03 -11.02
N GLY A 210 -15.40 -3.05 -10.90
CA GLY A 210 -15.20 -2.00 -11.89
C GLY A 210 -13.76 -1.87 -12.39
N GLY A 211 -12.83 -2.71 -11.93
CA GLY A 211 -11.41 -2.60 -12.28
C GLY A 211 -10.83 -1.24 -11.89
N LEU A 212 -9.83 -0.79 -12.67
CA LEU A 212 -9.21 0.52 -12.52
C LEU A 212 -10.18 1.68 -12.78
N GLU A 213 -11.12 1.52 -13.71
CA GLU A 213 -12.17 2.51 -13.98
C GLU A 213 -13.08 2.75 -12.76
N GLY A 214 -13.34 1.71 -11.98
CA GLY A 214 -14.05 1.83 -10.71
C GLY A 214 -13.29 2.71 -9.71
N ILE A 215 -11.97 2.54 -9.63
CA ILE A 215 -11.11 3.34 -8.75
C ILE A 215 -11.02 4.79 -9.24
N LYS A 216 -10.83 5.00 -10.55
CA LYS A 216 -10.81 6.32 -11.15
C LYS A 216 -12.07 7.14 -10.82
N LYS A 217 -13.25 6.53 -10.95
CA LYS A 217 -14.53 7.17 -10.56
C LYS A 217 -14.59 7.55 -9.09
N VAL A 218 -14.06 6.72 -8.18
CA VAL A 218 -13.98 7.05 -6.75
C VAL A 218 -13.07 8.25 -6.53
N ASN A 219 -11.89 8.26 -7.17
CA ASN A 219 -10.95 9.37 -7.11
C ASN A 219 -11.58 10.69 -7.60
N ASP A 220 -12.28 10.66 -8.74
CA ASP A 220 -12.94 11.83 -9.32
C ASP A 220 -14.01 12.41 -8.38
N ILE A 221 -14.82 11.54 -7.75
CA ILE A 221 -15.83 11.94 -6.76
C ILE A 221 -15.17 12.60 -5.53
N ILE A 222 -14.08 12.02 -5.03
CA ILE A 222 -13.34 12.58 -3.88
C ILE A 222 -12.76 13.96 -4.22
N ALA A 223 -12.21 14.14 -5.41
CA ALA A 223 -11.68 15.42 -5.86
C ALA A 223 -12.77 16.49 -5.93
N GLN A 224 -13.90 16.19 -6.58
CA GLN A 224 -15.04 17.10 -6.69
C GLN A 224 -15.59 17.55 -5.32
N HIS A 225 -15.62 16.65 -4.34
CA HIS A 225 -16.08 17.01 -3.00
C HIS A 225 -15.08 17.86 -2.21
N LYS A 226 -13.77 17.71 -2.43
CA LYS A 226 -12.77 18.58 -1.82
C LYS A 226 -12.88 20.00 -2.33
N ASP A 227 -13.07 20.17 -3.63
CA ASP A 227 -13.21 21.50 -4.24
C ASP A 227 -14.47 22.24 -3.77
N GLN A 228 -15.56 21.50 -3.51
CA GLN A 228 -16.82 22.05 -2.99
C GLN A 228 -16.78 22.45 -1.50
N GLN A 229 -15.83 21.95 -0.71
CA GLN A 229 -15.68 22.32 0.70
C GLN A 229 -14.76 23.52 0.91
N VAL A 230 -14.02 23.94 -0.13
CA VAL A 230 -13.07 25.05 -0.10
C VAL A 230 -13.64 26.32 -0.77
N ALA A 231 -14.79 26.21 -1.45
CA ALA A 231 -15.57 27.32 -2.01
C ALA A 231 -16.65 27.82 -1.04
#